data_AF-D3NSG6-F1
#
_entry.id   AF-D3NSG6-F1
#
_cell.length_a   1.000
_cell.length_b   1.000
_cell.length_c   1.000
_cell.angle_alpha   90.00
_cell.angle_beta   90.00
_cell.angle_gamma   90.00
#
_symmetry.space_group_name_H-M   'P 1'
#
loop_
_entity.id
_entity.type
_entity.pdbx_description
1 polymer ?
#
loop_
_entity_poly.entity_id
_entity_poly.type
_entity_poly.pdbx_seq_one_letter_code
_entity_poly.pdbx_strand_id
1 'polypeptide(L)'
;MCCLKKHSTSKQREFRMSDVAEAIPTTRVVSKDMVKSAEDMFAQGVTLSDAAVFLYGDYAPNINDLAEVLIAVWADSLGVGTASPNTSKLTNTLYNAGGDASGGNWTRNDCQKAAQKVYGVWHSGLVRKSLSDTGAIPYPSTNVYSSPDIICNGATRATDQQLSTWTSTSGWNTAPWVNPVNGQNYVYVREKNLFPDQLGGSVSLYAYRASIGMSLPSTWQLIRTESGAARAVVQAVAQNAIGINSLDPFLFNPGSSGPEHVCFVALFSTSYFRNPRPSDNNFDAVRWLTWNGSTGWHNADVPSTKALALGLANLNATSEAFRIEAVCNNVPVGTTVRLVSTDAQGGFDSGALRATRPDEVLSLTVTLPGKHDGTVNVTVLTADGKALPKGAEIDLRYHWLVEPDHPEFVEVARHLLLTRSGLEADGRGALYMGNFLLTGGA
;
A
#
# COMPACT_ATOMS: atom_id res chain seq x y z
N MET A 1 -45.50 -37.18 12.67
CA MET A 1 -44.11 -36.66 12.64
C MET A 1 -43.93 -35.87 11.35
N CYS A 2 -43.91 -34.55 11.43
CA CYS A 2 -43.76 -33.65 10.29
C CYS A 2 -42.59 -32.71 10.60
N CYS A 3 -41.44 -32.92 9.95
CA CYS A 3 -40.25 -32.10 10.13
C CYS A 3 -40.17 -31.04 9.03
N LEU A 4 -40.46 -29.79 9.40
CA LEU A 4 -40.21 -28.60 8.58
C LEU A 4 -38.74 -28.19 8.72
N LYS A 5 -37.95 -28.35 7.64
CA LYS A 5 -36.64 -27.70 7.48
C LYS A 5 -36.87 -26.24 7.07
N LYS A 6 -36.48 -25.29 7.92
CA LYS A 6 -36.37 -23.88 7.54
C LYS A 6 -35.00 -23.63 6.90
N HIS A 7 -34.98 -23.20 5.64
CA HIS A 7 -33.82 -22.59 5.02
C HIS A 7 -33.77 -21.10 5.39
N SER A 8 -32.72 -20.70 6.11
CA SER A 8 -32.39 -19.30 6.38
C SER A 8 -31.47 -18.80 5.27
N THR A 9 -32.02 -18.03 4.33
CA THR A 9 -31.23 -17.25 3.37
C THR A 9 -30.71 -16.00 4.09
N SER A 10 -29.46 -15.99 4.52
CA SER A 10 -28.81 -14.76 4.98
C SER A 10 -28.58 -13.85 3.77
N LYS A 11 -29.38 -12.80 3.64
CA LYS A 11 -29.08 -11.69 2.75
C LYS A 11 -27.84 -10.98 3.28
N GLN A 12 -26.66 -11.27 2.71
CA GLN A 12 -25.52 -10.38 2.84
C GLN A 12 -25.93 -9.03 2.26
N ARG A 13 -25.96 -8.02 3.12
CA ARG A 13 -26.19 -6.64 2.72
C ARG A 13 -24.92 -6.18 2.01
N GLU A 14 -24.92 -6.18 0.67
CA GLU A 14 -23.87 -5.51 -0.11
C GLU A 14 -23.86 -4.04 0.28
N PHE A 15 -22.81 -3.63 0.98
CA PHE A 15 -22.53 -2.24 1.30
C PHE A 15 -21.95 -1.62 0.03
N ARG A 16 -22.67 -0.69 -0.60
CA ARG A 16 -22.21 -0.04 -1.84
C ARG A 16 -21.07 0.92 -1.51
N MET A 17 -19.96 0.83 -2.24
CA MET A 17 -18.82 1.76 -2.13
C MET A 17 -19.19 3.24 -2.37
N SER A 18 -20.36 3.52 -2.93
CA SER A 18 -20.90 4.89 -3.08
C SER A 18 -21.13 5.60 -1.75
N ASP A 19 -21.24 4.86 -0.63
CA ASP A 19 -21.51 5.45 0.69
C ASP A 19 -20.22 5.88 1.42
N VAL A 20 -19.04 5.66 0.81
CA VAL A 20 -17.73 6.19 1.28
C VAL A 20 -17.31 7.41 0.45
N ALA A 21 -18.16 7.87 -0.47
CA ALA A 21 -17.94 9.11 -1.19
C ALA A 21 -17.85 10.29 -0.21
N GLU A 22 -16.68 10.93 -0.17
CA GLU A 22 -16.45 12.28 0.36
C GLU A 22 -16.73 12.54 1.86
N ALA A 23 -16.50 11.56 2.73
CA ALA A 23 -16.32 11.85 4.16
C ALA A 23 -14.88 12.31 4.49
N ILE A 24 -14.32 13.26 3.73
CA ILE A 24 -13.36 14.19 4.35
C ILE A 24 -14.25 15.29 4.91
N PRO A 25 -14.47 15.36 6.24
CA PRO A 25 -15.30 16.40 6.82
C PRO A 25 -14.79 17.75 6.30
N THR A 26 -15.71 18.57 5.80
CA THR A 26 -15.46 19.98 5.45
C THR A 26 -14.49 20.59 6.45
N THR A 27 -13.35 21.03 5.91
CA THR A 27 -12.13 21.51 6.54
C THR A 27 -12.38 22.43 7.73
N ARG A 28 -12.47 21.86 8.93
CA ARG A 28 -12.06 22.60 10.11
C ARG A 28 -10.55 22.75 9.99
N VAL A 29 -10.09 23.96 9.70
CA VAL A 29 -8.67 24.26 9.55
C VAL A 29 -8.06 24.29 10.95
N VAL A 30 -7.17 23.35 11.22
CA VAL A 30 -6.34 23.36 12.42
C VAL A 30 -5.53 24.67 12.45
N SER A 31 -5.38 25.29 13.62
CA SER A 31 -4.60 26.52 13.76
C SER A 31 -3.16 26.31 13.30
N LYS A 32 -2.71 27.11 12.32
CA LYS A 32 -1.31 27.06 11.84
C LYS A 32 -0.31 27.40 12.94
N ASP A 33 -0.65 28.31 13.84
CA ASP A 33 0.21 28.68 14.97
C ASP A 33 0.38 27.51 15.94
N MET A 34 -0.68 26.70 16.13
CA MET A 34 -0.63 25.49 16.93
C MET A 34 0.24 24.41 16.28
N VAL A 35 0.12 24.21 14.96
CA VAL A 35 1.01 23.30 14.21
C VAL A 35 2.46 23.77 14.34
N LYS A 36 2.74 25.04 14.04
CA LYS A 36 4.08 25.61 14.12
C LYS A 36 4.71 25.47 15.50
N SER A 37 3.92 25.71 16.56
CA SER A 37 4.37 25.52 17.94
C SER A 37 4.68 24.06 18.23
N ALA A 38 3.83 23.12 17.78
CA ALA A 38 4.09 21.70 17.92
C ALA A 38 5.40 21.29 17.22
N GLU A 39 5.66 21.79 16.01
CA GLU A 39 6.90 21.54 15.28
C GLU A 39 8.13 22.09 16.01
N ASP A 40 8.06 23.32 16.55
CA ASP A 40 9.15 23.92 17.32
C ASP A 40 9.45 23.13 18.61
N MET A 41 8.40 22.68 19.31
CA MET A 41 8.53 21.85 20.50
C MET A 41 9.15 20.49 20.16
N PHE A 42 8.72 19.86 19.06
CA PHE A 42 9.30 18.61 18.58
C PHE A 42 10.79 18.78 18.23
N ALA A 43 11.14 19.86 17.52
CA ALA A 43 12.53 20.19 17.17
C ALA A 43 13.42 20.44 18.40
N GLN A 44 12.83 20.94 19.49
CA GLN A 44 13.50 21.12 20.78
C GLN A 44 13.54 19.84 21.64
N GLY A 45 12.99 18.72 21.15
CA GLY A 45 12.96 17.46 21.89
C GLY A 45 11.95 17.42 23.04
N VAL A 46 10.94 18.30 23.02
CA VAL A 46 9.87 18.29 24.02
C VAL A 46 9.06 17.01 23.90
N THR A 47 8.69 16.43 25.04
CA THR A 47 7.92 15.18 25.06
C THR A 47 6.51 15.40 24.53
N LEU A 48 5.92 14.34 23.97
CA LEU A 48 4.53 14.35 23.50
C LEU A 48 3.55 14.83 24.58
N SER A 49 3.74 14.41 25.83
CA SER A 49 2.84 14.76 26.94
C SER A 49 2.95 16.24 27.32
N ASP A 50 4.17 16.77 27.42
CA ASP A 50 4.39 18.17 27.77
C ASP A 50 3.89 19.10 26.65
N ALA A 51 4.12 18.69 25.39
CA ALA A 51 3.58 19.40 24.23
C ALA A 51 2.05 19.43 24.24
N ALA A 52 1.38 18.31 24.54
CA ALA A 52 -0.07 18.28 24.59
C ALA A 52 -0.65 19.22 25.65
N VAL A 53 -0.07 19.27 26.85
CA VAL A 53 -0.49 20.18 27.93
C VAL A 53 -0.30 21.64 27.52
N PHE A 54 0.87 21.96 26.97
CA PHE A 54 1.17 23.32 26.49
C PHE A 54 0.20 23.76 25.40
N LEU A 55 0.06 22.96 24.34
CA LEU A 55 -0.81 23.28 23.20
C LEU A 55 -2.27 23.40 23.64
N TYR A 56 -2.73 22.57 24.59
CA TYR A 56 -4.07 22.70 25.15
C TYR A 56 -4.26 24.03 25.90
N GLY A 57 -3.31 24.39 26.77
CA GLY A 57 -3.38 25.61 27.57
C GLY A 57 -3.28 26.91 26.77
N ASP A 58 -2.43 26.93 25.74
CA ASP A 58 -2.14 28.14 24.96
C ASP A 58 -3.18 28.39 23.85
N TYR A 59 -3.71 27.31 23.23
CA TYR A 59 -4.61 27.42 22.08
C TYR A 59 -6.08 27.07 22.38
N ALA A 60 -6.37 26.46 23.53
CA ALA A 60 -7.69 25.92 23.88
C ALA A 60 -8.38 25.17 22.70
N PRO A 61 -7.67 24.23 22.02
CA PRO A 61 -8.19 23.54 20.85
C PRO A 61 -9.36 22.63 21.22
N ASN A 62 -10.14 22.18 20.24
CA ASN A 62 -10.98 21.01 20.48
C ASN A 62 -10.13 19.73 20.44
N ILE A 63 -10.66 18.66 21.01
CA ILE A 63 -9.94 17.39 21.15
C ILE A 63 -9.44 16.79 19.84
N ASN A 64 -10.18 16.95 18.73
CA ASN A 64 -9.78 16.42 17.44
C ASN A 64 -8.62 17.22 16.83
N ASP A 65 -8.63 18.55 16.94
CA ASP A 65 -7.56 19.38 16.37
C ASP A 65 -6.23 19.09 17.11
N LEU A 66 -6.29 18.95 18.44
CA LEU A 66 -5.10 18.56 19.21
C LEU A 66 -4.64 17.15 18.83
N ALA A 67 -5.55 16.18 18.75
CA ALA A 67 -5.21 14.81 18.36
C ALA A 67 -4.55 14.75 16.97
N GLU A 68 -5.06 15.53 16.01
CA GLU A 68 -4.54 15.64 14.65
C GLU A 68 -3.13 16.25 14.61
N VAL A 69 -2.87 17.33 15.35
CA VAL A 69 -1.50 17.90 15.42
C VAL A 69 -0.53 16.92 16.07
N LEU A 70 -0.93 16.30 17.18
CA LEU A 70 -0.05 15.38 17.90
C LEU A 70 0.30 14.14 17.06
N ILE A 71 -0.67 13.55 16.35
CA ILE A 71 -0.41 12.39 15.49
C ILE A 71 0.44 12.75 14.28
N ALA A 72 0.27 13.95 13.73
CA ALA A 72 1.03 14.41 12.56
C ALA A 72 2.50 14.71 12.90
N VAL A 73 2.76 15.38 14.02
CA VAL A 73 4.12 15.83 14.41
C VAL A 73 4.90 14.76 15.19
N TRP A 74 4.25 13.96 16.04
CA TRP A 74 4.89 12.86 16.80
C TRP A 74 4.58 11.47 16.20
N ALA A 75 4.40 11.39 14.88
CA ALA A 75 3.99 10.19 14.15
C ALA A 75 4.80 8.93 14.55
N ASP A 76 6.14 9.03 14.52
CA ASP A 76 7.06 7.95 14.93
C ASP A 76 6.82 7.50 16.38
N SER A 77 6.64 8.45 17.31
CA SER A 77 6.44 8.16 18.74
C SER A 77 5.07 7.52 19.04
N LEU A 78 4.15 7.63 18.10
CA LEU A 78 2.78 7.14 18.17
C LEU A 78 2.58 5.87 17.33
N GLY A 79 3.63 5.37 16.67
CA GLY A 79 3.56 4.18 15.83
C GLY A 79 2.65 4.36 14.62
N VAL A 80 2.54 5.59 14.11
CA VAL A 80 1.85 5.85 12.83
C VAL A 80 2.55 5.04 11.74
N GLY A 81 1.80 4.40 10.86
CA GLY A 81 2.37 3.46 9.89
C GLY A 81 2.52 2.02 10.40
N THR A 82 2.10 1.72 11.64
CA THR A 82 2.16 0.36 12.23
C THR A 82 0.76 -0.20 12.49
N ALA A 83 0.57 -1.53 12.52
CA ALA A 83 -0.75 -2.13 12.82
C ALA A 83 -1.14 -2.17 14.30
N SER A 84 -0.27 -1.68 15.18
CA SER A 84 -0.60 -1.50 16.59
C SER A 84 -0.49 -0.01 16.92
N PRO A 85 -1.29 0.86 16.27
CA PRO A 85 -1.29 2.28 16.60
C PRO A 85 -1.52 2.42 18.10
N ASN A 86 -0.70 3.25 18.76
CA ASN A 86 -0.76 3.39 20.20
C ASN A 86 -1.90 4.35 20.62
N THR A 87 -3.12 3.96 20.25
CA THR A 87 -4.37 4.66 20.57
C THR A 87 -4.49 4.93 22.07
N SER A 88 -4.07 3.99 22.90
CA SER A 88 -4.02 4.14 24.36
C SER A 88 -3.09 5.27 24.82
N LYS A 89 -1.88 5.38 24.23
CA LYS A 89 -0.94 6.47 24.54
C LYS A 89 -1.53 7.81 24.15
N LEU A 90 -2.05 7.96 22.94
CA LEU A 90 -2.69 9.21 22.51
C LEU A 90 -3.92 9.55 23.37
N THR A 91 -4.75 8.55 23.71
CA THR A 91 -5.90 8.71 24.60
C THR A 91 -5.48 9.28 25.96
N ASN A 92 -4.45 8.69 26.57
CA ASN A 92 -3.96 9.14 27.88
C ASN A 92 -3.31 10.52 27.79
N THR A 93 -2.57 10.80 26.71
CA THR A 93 -1.98 12.13 26.46
C THR A 93 -3.06 13.20 26.37
N LEU A 94 -4.11 12.97 25.58
CA LEU A 94 -5.23 13.92 25.44
C LEU A 94 -5.97 14.13 26.77
N TYR A 95 -6.23 13.04 27.51
CA TYR A 95 -6.92 13.11 28.80
C TYR A 95 -6.10 13.86 29.86
N ASN A 96 -4.78 13.68 29.89
CA ASN A 96 -3.91 14.42 30.81
C ASN A 96 -3.76 15.90 30.43
N ALA A 97 -3.93 16.25 29.16
CA ALA A 97 -3.86 17.63 28.69
C ALA A 97 -5.15 18.40 28.98
N GLY A 98 -6.31 17.87 28.54
CA GLY A 98 -7.60 18.59 28.57
C GLY A 98 -8.74 17.88 29.29
N GLY A 99 -8.47 16.81 30.04
CA GLY A 99 -9.48 16.09 30.81
C GLY A 99 -9.65 16.59 32.24
N ASP A 100 -10.56 15.97 32.98
CA ASP A 100 -10.91 16.35 34.36
C ASP A 100 -9.68 16.39 35.29
N ALA A 101 -8.68 15.53 35.02
CA ALA A 101 -7.43 15.47 35.78
C ALA A 101 -6.57 16.74 35.67
N SER A 102 -6.73 17.52 34.60
CA SER A 102 -6.07 18.82 34.40
C SER A 102 -7.03 20.01 34.58
N GLY A 103 -8.25 19.77 35.05
CA GLY A 103 -9.29 20.80 35.15
C GLY A 103 -9.95 21.17 33.81
N GLY A 104 -9.71 20.38 32.75
CA GLY A 104 -10.44 20.47 31.49
C GLY A 104 -11.77 19.72 31.51
N ASN A 105 -12.45 19.65 30.35
CA ASN A 105 -13.81 19.11 30.22
C ASN A 105 -13.87 17.83 29.34
N TRP A 106 -12.73 17.23 28.97
CA TRP A 106 -12.73 16.04 28.12
C TRP A 106 -12.82 14.76 28.93
N THR A 107 -13.83 13.95 28.63
CA THR A 107 -13.90 12.61 29.22
C THR A 107 -12.88 11.68 28.58
N ARG A 108 -12.48 10.63 29.30
CA ARG A 108 -11.60 9.58 28.75
C ARG A 108 -12.19 8.92 27.50
N ASN A 109 -13.51 8.77 27.45
CA ASN A 109 -14.20 8.19 26.29
C ASN A 109 -14.11 9.09 25.05
N ASP A 110 -14.17 10.41 25.22
CA ASP A 110 -14.00 11.36 24.12
C ASP A 110 -12.56 11.33 23.60
N CYS A 111 -11.58 11.26 24.49
CA CYS A 111 -10.17 11.10 24.15
C CYS A 111 -9.92 9.81 23.34
N GLN A 112 -10.55 8.70 23.75
CA GLN A 112 -10.46 7.44 23.04
C GLN A 112 -11.06 7.52 21.63
N LYS A 113 -12.24 8.14 21.48
CA LYS A 113 -12.88 8.34 20.18
C LYS A 113 -12.05 9.25 19.27
N ALA A 114 -11.50 10.33 19.80
CA ALA A 114 -10.63 11.24 19.05
C ALA A 114 -9.37 10.51 18.57
N ALA A 115 -8.71 9.75 19.45
CA ALA A 115 -7.56 8.94 19.07
C ALA A 115 -7.91 7.93 17.98
N GLN A 116 -8.97 7.14 18.15
CA GLN A 116 -9.43 6.17 17.14
C GLN A 116 -9.74 6.83 15.80
N LYS A 117 -10.34 8.02 15.81
CA LYS A 117 -10.66 8.78 14.60
C LYS A 117 -9.40 9.18 13.83
N VAL A 118 -8.42 9.80 14.50
CA VAL A 118 -7.21 10.30 13.83
C VAL A 118 -6.29 9.15 13.37
N TYR A 119 -6.29 8.00 14.05
CA TYR A 119 -5.58 6.82 13.56
C TYR A 119 -6.24 6.15 12.35
N GLY A 120 -7.51 6.45 12.06
CA GLY A 120 -8.22 5.91 10.90
C GLY A 120 -7.83 6.56 9.57
N VAL A 121 -7.01 7.61 9.60
CA VAL A 121 -6.57 8.36 8.43
C VAL A 121 -5.09 8.72 8.50
N TRP A 122 -4.47 8.92 7.34
CA TRP A 122 -3.07 9.32 7.21
C TRP A 122 -2.91 10.83 7.38
N HIS A 123 -1.90 11.27 8.14
CA HIS A 123 -1.64 12.68 8.47
C HIS A 123 -0.24 13.15 8.02
N SER A 124 0.25 12.63 6.91
CA SER A 124 1.53 12.99 6.28
C SER A 124 1.35 13.02 4.75
N GLY A 125 2.43 13.01 3.98
CA GLY A 125 2.35 12.95 2.53
C GLY A 125 1.83 11.60 2.07
N LEU A 126 0.65 11.59 1.42
CA LEU A 126 0.00 10.39 0.91
C LEU A 126 0.59 10.04 -0.46
N VAL A 127 1.24 8.88 -0.56
CA VAL A 127 1.56 8.22 -1.82
C VAL A 127 0.54 7.09 -1.99
N ARG A 128 -0.37 7.23 -2.94
CA ARG A 128 -1.51 6.32 -3.06
C ARG A 128 -1.10 4.94 -3.54
N LYS A 129 -1.81 3.95 -3.03
CA LYS A 129 -1.76 2.55 -3.50
C LYS A 129 -2.53 2.31 -4.79
N SER A 130 -3.58 3.09 -5.01
CA SER A 130 -4.43 3.07 -6.21
C SER A 130 -5.17 4.40 -6.35
N LEU A 131 -5.90 4.61 -7.44
CA LEU A 131 -6.71 5.81 -7.61
C LEU A 131 -7.83 5.96 -6.56
N SER A 132 -8.25 4.87 -5.90
CA SER A 132 -9.26 4.92 -4.83
C SER A 132 -8.69 5.16 -3.44
N ASP A 133 -7.36 5.24 -3.29
CA ASP A 133 -6.72 5.48 -2.00
C ASP A 133 -6.89 6.94 -1.57
N THR A 134 -7.65 7.14 -0.50
CA THR A 134 -7.92 8.45 0.10
C THR A 134 -7.08 8.71 1.36
N GLY A 135 -6.14 7.82 1.69
CA GLY A 135 -5.37 7.88 2.94
C GLY A 135 -6.08 7.27 4.14
N ALA A 136 -7.11 6.42 3.93
CA ALA A 136 -7.71 5.64 5.01
C ALA A 136 -6.74 4.56 5.52
N ILE A 137 -6.67 4.38 6.84
CA ILE A 137 -5.75 3.45 7.51
C ILE A 137 -6.54 2.52 8.46
N PRO A 138 -6.40 1.18 8.36
CA PRO A 138 -5.68 0.48 7.29
C PRO A 138 -6.34 0.72 5.93
N TYR A 139 -5.53 0.63 4.87
CA TYR A 139 -6.05 0.72 3.51
C TYR A 139 -7.05 -0.42 3.26
N PRO A 140 -8.31 -0.11 2.87
CA PRO A 140 -9.40 -1.09 2.91
C PRO A 140 -9.48 -2.00 1.68
N SER A 141 -8.56 -1.87 0.72
CA SER A 141 -8.57 -2.61 -0.55
C SER A 141 -7.34 -3.49 -0.68
N THR A 142 -7.46 -4.56 -1.46
CA THR A 142 -6.33 -5.43 -1.82
C THR A 142 -5.46 -4.83 -2.91
N ASN A 143 -5.93 -3.80 -3.64
CA ASN A 143 -5.13 -3.15 -4.68
C ASN A 143 -4.09 -2.19 -4.08
N VAL A 144 -2.95 -2.76 -3.67
CA VAL A 144 -1.82 -2.08 -3.03
C VAL A 144 -0.62 -1.82 -3.94
N TYR A 145 -0.72 -2.24 -5.21
CA TYR A 145 0.39 -2.41 -6.15
C TYR A 145 0.19 -1.62 -7.46
N SER A 146 -0.89 -0.85 -7.56
CA SER A 146 -1.21 -0.05 -8.76
C SER A 146 -1.03 1.45 -8.47
N SER A 147 0.04 1.81 -7.76
CA SER A 147 0.24 3.20 -7.34
C SER A 147 0.24 4.13 -8.56
N PRO A 148 -0.69 5.09 -8.65
CA PRO A 148 -0.73 6.08 -9.72
C PRO A 148 0.25 7.24 -9.46
N ASP A 149 0.97 7.19 -8.34
CA ASP A 149 1.82 8.27 -7.85
C ASP A 149 3.30 8.01 -8.11
N ILE A 150 3.64 6.81 -8.60
CA ILE A 150 4.92 6.51 -9.24
C ILE A 150 4.73 6.68 -10.75
N ILE A 151 5.43 7.65 -11.34
CA ILE A 151 5.22 8.12 -12.70
C ILE A 151 6.49 7.91 -13.50
N CYS A 152 6.49 6.96 -14.44
CA CYS A 152 7.54 6.85 -15.45
C CYS A 152 7.18 7.71 -16.66
N ASN A 153 8.12 8.56 -17.10
CA ASN A 153 7.98 9.44 -18.28
C ASN A 153 8.86 8.99 -19.46
N GLY A 154 9.34 7.74 -19.44
CA GLY A 154 10.24 7.20 -20.46
C GLY A 154 11.59 7.94 -20.52
N ALA A 155 12.18 7.98 -21.71
CA ALA A 155 13.53 8.52 -21.94
C ALA A 155 13.67 10.05 -21.83
N THR A 156 12.57 10.78 -21.70
CA THR A 156 12.58 12.24 -21.65
C THR A 156 12.22 12.75 -20.27
N ARG A 157 12.95 13.77 -19.81
CA ARG A 157 12.56 14.52 -18.61
C ARG A 157 11.17 15.14 -18.81
N ALA A 158 10.37 15.21 -17.76
CA ALA A 158 9.05 15.81 -17.81
C ALA A 158 9.17 17.32 -18.06
N THR A 159 8.28 17.85 -18.88
CA THR A 159 8.13 19.30 -19.09
C THR A 159 7.42 19.94 -17.91
N ASP A 160 7.57 21.25 -17.73
CA ASP A 160 6.83 22.01 -16.70
C ASP A 160 5.32 21.85 -16.85
N GLN A 161 4.82 21.77 -18.09
CA GLN A 161 3.40 21.53 -18.37
C GLN A 161 2.93 20.16 -17.86
N GLN A 162 3.74 19.10 -18.05
CA GLN A 162 3.44 17.77 -17.53
C GLN A 162 3.45 17.76 -16.00
N LEU A 163 4.48 18.34 -15.39
CA LEU A 163 4.60 18.45 -13.94
C LEU A 163 3.41 19.20 -13.32
N SER A 164 3.04 20.35 -13.90
CA SER A 164 1.86 21.13 -13.49
C SER A 164 0.56 20.36 -13.67
N THR A 165 0.45 19.56 -14.74
CA THR A 165 -0.72 18.70 -14.95
C THR A 165 -0.79 17.63 -13.88
N TRP A 166 0.30 16.92 -13.58
CA TRP A 166 0.34 15.84 -12.60
C TRP A 166 0.11 16.28 -11.15
N THR A 167 0.42 17.54 -10.82
CA THR A 167 0.17 18.13 -9.49
C THR A 167 -1.15 18.93 -9.41
N SER A 168 -1.94 18.94 -10.48
CA SER A 168 -3.30 19.51 -10.45
C SER A 168 -4.32 18.54 -9.85
N THR A 169 -5.47 19.06 -9.39
CA THR A 169 -6.60 18.22 -8.92
C THR A 169 -7.07 17.23 -9.98
N SER A 170 -7.14 17.64 -11.26
CA SER A 170 -7.50 16.74 -12.35
C SER A 170 -6.44 15.68 -12.60
N GLY A 171 -5.16 16.04 -12.57
CA GLY A 171 -4.07 15.10 -12.79
C GLY A 171 -3.89 14.13 -11.63
N TRP A 172 -4.24 14.51 -10.40
CA TRP A 172 -4.31 13.59 -9.26
C TRP A 172 -5.21 12.40 -9.57
N ASN A 173 -6.32 12.61 -10.27
CA ASN A 173 -7.27 11.54 -10.57
C ASN A 173 -6.89 10.71 -11.81
N THR A 174 -5.64 10.80 -12.28
CA THR A 174 -5.11 9.99 -13.39
C THR A 174 -3.90 9.18 -12.95
N ALA A 175 -3.57 8.14 -13.72
CA ALA A 175 -2.35 7.34 -13.56
C ALA A 175 -1.46 7.55 -14.80
N PRO A 176 -0.69 8.65 -14.87
CA PRO A 176 0.16 8.93 -16.02
C PRO A 176 1.38 8.00 -15.98
N TRP A 177 1.28 6.84 -16.61
CA TRP A 177 2.36 5.87 -16.71
C TRP A 177 2.78 5.68 -18.17
N VAL A 178 4.07 5.87 -18.45
CA VAL A 178 4.69 5.49 -19.72
C VAL A 178 5.58 4.30 -19.46
N ASN A 179 5.39 3.22 -20.22
CA ASN A 179 6.22 2.02 -20.09
C ASN A 179 7.72 2.38 -20.25
N PRO A 180 8.58 1.87 -19.35
CA PRO A 180 10.01 2.08 -19.47
C PRO A 180 10.54 1.61 -20.83
N VAL A 181 11.48 2.37 -21.38
CA VAL A 181 12.20 2.02 -22.61
C VAL A 181 13.60 1.50 -22.27
N ASN A 182 14.25 0.84 -23.23
CA ASN A 182 15.66 0.46 -23.07
C ASN A 182 16.53 1.70 -22.86
N GLY A 183 17.43 1.65 -21.89
CA GLY A 183 18.26 2.79 -21.52
C GLY A 183 17.63 3.64 -20.42
N GLN A 184 18.01 4.91 -20.35
CA GLN A 184 17.61 5.80 -19.27
C GLN A 184 16.10 6.13 -19.32
N ASN A 185 15.46 6.11 -18.16
CA ASN A 185 14.08 6.51 -17.93
C ASN A 185 14.00 7.48 -16.75
N TYR A 186 13.11 8.46 -16.86
CA TYR A 186 12.83 9.43 -15.81
C TYR A 186 11.63 9.01 -15.00
N VAL A 187 11.83 8.82 -13.69
CA VAL A 187 10.76 8.43 -12.76
C VAL A 187 10.54 9.54 -11.72
N TYR A 188 9.27 9.88 -11.52
CA TYR A 188 8.80 10.86 -10.56
C TYR A 188 7.93 10.17 -9.52
N VAL A 189 7.92 10.72 -8.31
CA VAL A 189 6.98 10.34 -7.27
C VAL A 189 6.28 11.60 -6.80
N ARG A 190 4.95 11.57 -6.84
CA ARG A 190 4.10 12.61 -6.25
C ARG A 190 3.47 12.13 -4.95
N GLU A 191 3.04 13.09 -4.15
CA GLU A 191 2.30 12.84 -2.90
C GLU A 191 1.25 13.93 -2.70
N LYS A 192 0.17 13.61 -1.98
CA LYS A 192 -0.79 14.62 -1.52
C LYS A 192 -0.57 14.90 -0.05
N ASN A 193 -0.36 16.16 0.28
CA ASN A 193 -0.12 16.58 1.64
C ASN A 193 -1.42 16.46 2.48
N LEU A 194 -1.48 15.48 3.38
CA LEU A 194 -2.56 15.33 4.39
C LEU A 194 -2.15 15.84 5.78
N PHE A 195 -0.99 16.45 5.92
CA PHE A 195 -0.55 17.13 7.14
C PHE A 195 -1.39 18.41 7.35
N PRO A 196 -1.64 18.84 8.61
CA PRO A 196 -2.50 19.99 8.91
C PRO A 196 -1.94 21.36 8.47
N ASP A 197 -0.71 21.43 7.96
CA ASP A 197 -0.11 22.64 7.37
C ASP A 197 0.75 22.30 6.13
N GLN A 198 1.72 23.15 5.77
CA GLN A 198 2.66 22.85 4.71
C GLN A 198 3.53 21.65 5.06
N LEU A 199 3.71 20.76 4.09
CA LEU A 199 4.56 19.59 4.24
C LEU A 199 5.48 19.46 3.03
N GLY A 200 6.77 19.29 3.31
CA GLY A 200 7.76 18.84 2.35
C GLY A 200 8.48 17.61 2.91
N GLY A 201 9.36 17.03 2.11
CA GLY A 201 10.06 15.84 2.54
C GLY A 201 11.01 15.31 1.50
N SER A 202 11.31 14.01 1.63
CA SER A 202 12.14 13.31 0.69
C SER A 202 11.54 11.96 0.34
N VAL A 203 11.74 11.53 -0.89
CA VAL A 203 11.31 10.22 -1.37
C VAL A 203 12.53 9.36 -1.69
N SER A 204 12.48 8.08 -1.32
CA SER A 204 13.40 7.05 -1.81
C SER A 204 12.64 6.17 -2.80
N LEU A 205 13.25 5.84 -3.93
CA LEU A 205 12.65 4.95 -4.92
C LEU A 205 13.46 3.67 -5.02
N TYR A 206 12.79 2.53 -4.98
CA TYR A 206 13.37 1.22 -5.13
C TYR A 206 12.80 0.51 -6.35
N ALA A 207 13.63 -0.32 -6.98
CA ALA A 207 13.22 -1.26 -8.01
C ALA A 207 13.59 -2.69 -7.63
N TYR A 208 12.79 -3.64 -8.09
CA TYR A 208 13.11 -5.06 -8.07
C TYR A 208 12.40 -5.76 -9.23
N ARG A 209 12.82 -6.99 -9.54
CA ARG A 209 12.28 -7.76 -10.66
C ARG A 209 10.76 -7.90 -10.57
N ALA A 210 10.10 -7.95 -11.72
CA ALA A 210 8.72 -8.44 -11.90
C ALA A 210 8.38 -9.58 -10.94
N SER A 211 7.21 -9.56 -10.32
CA SER A 211 6.82 -10.64 -9.40
C SER A 211 5.31 -10.68 -9.17
N ILE A 212 4.80 -11.86 -8.78
CA ILE A 212 3.39 -12.06 -8.41
C ILE A 212 3.08 -11.41 -7.05
N GLY A 213 4.08 -11.28 -6.17
CA GLY A 213 3.96 -10.55 -4.92
C GLY A 213 5.18 -9.69 -4.66
N MET A 214 5.35 -9.18 -3.46
CA MET A 214 6.56 -8.43 -3.11
C MET A 214 7.79 -9.35 -3.07
N SER A 215 8.92 -8.94 -3.67
CA SER A 215 10.22 -9.63 -3.44
C SER A 215 10.77 -9.30 -2.05
N LEU A 216 11.84 -9.97 -1.62
CA LEU A 216 12.54 -9.63 -0.37
C LEU A 216 12.88 -8.12 -0.31
N PRO A 217 12.34 -7.36 0.66
CA PRO A 217 12.68 -5.94 0.84
C PRO A 217 14.18 -5.65 0.91
N SER A 218 14.97 -6.57 1.47
CA SER A 218 16.42 -6.46 1.54
C SER A 218 17.13 -6.48 0.18
N THR A 219 16.53 -7.11 -0.85
CA THR A 219 17.12 -7.23 -2.20
C THR A 219 16.75 -6.07 -3.12
N TRP A 220 15.84 -5.19 -2.70
CA TRP A 220 15.45 -4.03 -3.50
C TRP A 220 16.63 -3.11 -3.81
N GLN A 221 16.72 -2.72 -5.07
CA GLN A 221 17.76 -1.83 -5.56
C GLN A 221 17.32 -0.38 -5.43
N LEU A 222 18.12 0.42 -4.75
CA LEU A 222 17.87 1.86 -4.64
C LEU A 222 18.12 2.53 -6.00
N ILE A 223 17.13 3.24 -6.50
CA ILE A 223 17.25 4.08 -7.69
C ILE A 223 17.74 5.45 -7.25
N ARG A 224 18.79 5.94 -7.93
CA ARG A 224 19.38 7.26 -7.65
C ARG A 224 18.69 8.34 -8.46
N THR A 225 18.75 9.56 -7.93
CA THR A 225 18.28 10.74 -8.66
C THR A 225 19.24 11.11 -9.80
N GLU A 226 18.84 12.05 -10.65
CA GLU A 226 19.67 12.61 -11.72
C GLU A 226 20.96 13.21 -11.18
N SER A 227 20.94 13.82 -10.00
CA SER A 227 22.13 14.31 -9.29
C SER A 227 22.95 13.21 -8.59
N GLY A 228 22.49 11.95 -8.59
CA GLY A 228 23.12 10.82 -7.90
C GLY A 228 22.72 10.67 -6.42
N ALA A 229 21.78 11.48 -5.92
CA ALA A 229 21.31 11.40 -4.54
C ALA A 229 20.54 10.10 -4.27
N ALA A 230 20.56 9.66 -3.00
CA ALA A 230 19.78 8.51 -2.54
C ALA A 230 18.27 8.80 -2.45
N ARG A 231 17.91 10.08 -2.36
CA ARG A 231 16.55 10.55 -2.14
C ARG A 231 16.31 11.81 -2.95
N ALA A 232 15.11 11.94 -3.50
CA ALA A 232 14.68 13.17 -4.16
C ALA A 232 13.91 14.06 -3.17
N VAL A 233 14.09 15.37 -3.26
CA VAL A 233 13.38 16.33 -2.42
C VAL A 233 12.01 16.64 -3.02
N VAL A 234 10.97 16.62 -2.19
CA VAL A 234 9.65 17.16 -2.51
C VAL A 234 9.50 18.48 -1.75
N GLN A 235 9.30 19.56 -2.48
CA GLN A 235 9.15 20.90 -1.90
C GLN A 235 7.91 20.98 -1.02
N ALA A 236 7.95 21.86 -0.02
CA ALA A 236 6.81 22.04 0.86
C ALA A 236 5.60 22.59 0.08
N VAL A 237 4.47 21.89 0.19
CA VAL A 237 3.19 22.29 -0.43
C VAL A 237 2.12 22.47 0.63
N ALA A 238 1.12 23.32 0.37
CA ALA A 238 0.00 23.53 1.30
C ALA A 238 -0.78 22.24 1.58
N GLN A 239 -1.54 22.22 2.69
CA GLN A 239 -2.47 21.13 2.98
C GLN A 239 -3.38 20.85 1.77
N ASN A 240 -3.58 19.58 1.45
CA ASN A 240 -4.31 19.05 0.30
C ASN A 240 -3.70 19.35 -1.09
N ALA A 241 -2.60 20.09 -1.19
CA ALA A 241 -1.86 20.25 -2.43
C ALA A 241 -0.99 19.02 -2.71
N ILE A 242 -0.49 18.93 -3.95
CA ILE A 242 0.25 17.76 -4.43
C ILE A 242 1.70 18.16 -4.65
N GLY A 243 2.60 17.53 -3.91
CA GLY A 243 4.03 17.64 -4.07
C GLY A 243 4.54 16.64 -5.10
N ILE A 244 5.65 16.97 -5.77
CA ILE A 244 6.38 16.06 -6.65
C ILE A 244 7.87 16.41 -6.61
N ASN A 245 8.75 15.42 -6.83
CA ASN A 245 10.19 15.64 -6.95
C ASN A 245 10.59 16.24 -8.32
N SER A 246 10.05 17.41 -8.67
CA SER A 246 10.21 18.06 -9.99
C SER A 246 11.64 18.44 -10.36
N LEU A 247 12.47 18.78 -9.37
CA LEU A 247 13.81 19.33 -9.60
C LEU A 247 14.86 18.26 -9.89
N ASP A 248 14.73 17.08 -9.27
CA ASP A 248 15.73 16.01 -9.31
C ASP A 248 15.02 14.65 -9.43
N PRO A 249 14.59 14.26 -10.65
CA PRO A 249 13.90 12.99 -10.88
C PRO A 249 14.82 11.79 -10.66
N PHE A 250 14.24 10.60 -10.53
CA PHE A 250 14.98 9.35 -10.51
C PHE A 250 15.38 8.91 -11.92
N LEU A 251 16.59 8.34 -12.05
CA LEU A 251 17.07 7.74 -13.28
C LEU A 251 17.02 6.22 -13.17
N PHE A 252 16.10 5.60 -13.89
CA PHE A 252 15.96 4.15 -13.97
C PHE A 252 16.47 3.64 -15.32
N ASN A 253 17.30 2.61 -15.32
CA ASN A 253 17.80 1.98 -16.54
C ASN A 253 17.57 0.47 -16.46
N PRO A 254 16.52 -0.07 -17.10
CA PRO A 254 16.40 -1.51 -17.29
C PRO A 254 17.55 -1.92 -18.22
N GLY A 255 18.40 -2.83 -17.76
CA GLY A 255 19.66 -3.18 -18.45
C GLY A 255 19.50 -3.63 -19.91
N SER A 256 20.60 -4.02 -20.54
CA SER A 256 20.65 -4.39 -21.97
C SER A 256 19.83 -5.63 -22.38
N SER A 257 19.22 -6.37 -21.44
CA SER A 257 18.36 -7.52 -21.71
C SER A 257 16.92 -7.16 -22.16
N GLY A 258 16.59 -5.87 -22.28
CA GLY A 258 15.25 -5.38 -22.62
C GLY A 258 14.53 -4.78 -21.41
N PRO A 259 13.28 -4.31 -21.54
CA PRO A 259 12.48 -4.01 -20.37
C PRO A 259 12.07 -5.35 -19.76
N GLU A 260 12.96 -5.95 -18.97
CA GLU A 260 12.52 -6.84 -17.91
C GLU A 260 11.49 -6.04 -17.12
N HIS A 261 10.32 -6.64 -16.95
CA HIS A 261 9.28 -6.00 -16.19
C HIS A 261 9.79 -5.74 -14.74
N VAL A 262 9.51 -4.56 -14.18
CA VAL A 262 10.08 -4.11 -12.90
C VAL A 262 8.99 -3.55 -12.01
N CYS A 263 9.06 -3.92 -10.74
CA CYS A 263 8.24 -3.36 -9.68
C CYS A 263 8.95 -2.16 -9.06
N PHE A 264 8.21 -1.07 -8.81
CA PHE A 264 8.72 0.13 -8.14
C PHE A 264 8.09 0.32 -6.76
N VAL A 265 8.88 0.68 -5.77
CA VAL A 265 8.40 1.01 -4.42
C VAL A 265 8.93 2.38 -4.01
N ALA A 266 8.02 3.31 -3.73
CA ALA A 266 8.35 4.67 -3.33
C ALA A 266 8.07 4.88 -1.84
N LEU A 267 9.05 5.44 -1.12
CA LEU A 267 9.01 5.69 0.32
C LEU A 267 9.14 7.19 0.59
N PHE A 268 8.04 7.86 0.89
CA PHE A 268 8.06 9.26 1.32
C PHE A 268 8.38 9.35 2.82
N SER A 269 9.23 10.30 3.20
CA SER A 269 9.64 10.55 4.58
C SER A 269 9.71 12.04 4.86
N THR A 270 9.47 12.42 6.11
CA THR A 270 9.48 13.81 6.59
C THR A 270 10.38 13.91 7.82
N SER A 271 10.48 15.09 8.44
CA SER A 271 11.11 15.25 9.76
C SER A 271 10.34 14.56 10.89
N TYR A 272 9.04 14.31 10.70
CA TYR A 272 8.12 13.78 11.71
C TYR A 272 7.86 12.27 11.57
N PHE A 273 8.05 11.74 10.36
CA PHE A 273 7.80 10.35 10.02
C PHE A 273 8.94 9.75 9.20
N ARG A 274 9.53 8.67 9.71
CA ARG A 274 10.50 7.86 8.97
C ARG A 274 9.80 6.71 8.26
N ASN A 275 10.12 6.52 6.99
CA ASN A 275 9.60 5.41 6.20
C ASN A 275 10.72 4.46 5.73
N PRO A 276 11.24 3.59 6.62
CA PRO A 276 12.17 2.56 6.19
C PRO A 276 11.45 1.49 5.36
N ARG A 277 12.23 0.74 4.56
CA ARG A 277 11.76 -0.52 3.97
C ARG A 277 11.31 -1.48 5.09
N PRO A 278 10.28 -2.31 4.86
CA PRO A 278 9.89 -3.31 5.84
C PRO A 278 10.98 -4.38 6.01
N SER A 279 10.86 -5.18 7.05
CA SER A 279 11.65 -6.39 7.24
C SER A 279 11.29 -7.44 6.17
N ASP A 280 12.21 -8.39 5.95
CA ASP A 280 11.88 -9.62 5.23
C ASP A 280 11.03 -10.52 6.14
N ASN A 281 9.75 -10.22 6.28
CA ASN A 281 8.74 -11.04 6.95
C ASN A 281 7.38 -10.80 6.27
N ASN A 282 6.62 -11.87 6.05
CA ASN A 282 5.40 -11.83 5.23
C ASN A 282 4.37 -10.90 5.85
N PHE A 283 4.10 -11.07 7.15
CA PHE A 283 3.16 -10.24 7.87
C PHE A 283 3.62 -8.78 7.93
N ASP A 284 4.89 -8.53 8.26
CA ASP A 284 5.46 -7.19 8.38
C ASP A 284 5.37 -6.42 7.05
N ALA A 285 5.64 -7.05 5.93
CA ALA A 285 5.57 -6.44 4.61
C ALA A 285 4.13 -6.03 4.23
N VAL A 286 3.16 -6.92 4.40
CA VAL A 286 1.74 -6.63 4.11
C VAL A 286 1.21 -5.59 5.08
N ARG A 287 1.57 -5.72 6.36
CA ARG A 287 1.23 -4.77 7.41
C ARG A 287 1.76 -3.38 7.07
N TRP A 288 3.02 -3.29 6.70
CA TRP A 288 3.66 -2.04 6.35
C TRP A 288 2.97 -1.40 5.15
N LEU A 289 2.68 -2.15 4.08
CA LEU A 289 1.91 -1.62 2.96
C LEU A 289 0.54 -1.08 3.40
N THR A 290 -0.23 -1.88 4.12
CA THR A 290 -1.62 -1.54 4.47
C THR A 290 -1.75 -0.39 5.47
N TRP A 291 -0.77 -0.18 6.35
CA TRP A 291 -0.82 0.84 7.40
C TRP A 291 -0.03 2.11 7.09
N ASN A 292 0.76 2.13 6.02
CA ASN A 292 1.63 3.26 5.68
C ASN A 292 1.09 4.02 4.47
N GLY A 293 0.54 5.22 4.70
CA GLY A 293 0.07 6.09 3.63
C GLY A 293 1.19 6.77 2.84
N SER A 294 2.42 6.78 3.33
CA SER A 294 3.57 7.37 2.64
C SER A 294 4.34 6.37 1.77
N THR A 295 3.70 5.25 1.40
CA THR A 295 4.27 4.22 0.53
C THR A 295 3.36 3.95 -0.66
N GLY A 296 3.95 4.00 -1.86
CA GLY A 296 3.38 3.50 -3.10
C GLY A 296 4.14 2.29 -3.62
N TRP A 297 3.42 1.33 -4.19
CA TRP A 297 3.98 0.23 -4.96
C TRP A 297 3.32 0.22 -6.34
N HIS A 298 4.12 0.17 -7.40
CA HIS A 298 3.65 0.08 -8.78
C HIS A 298 4.22 -1.17 -9.44
N ASN A 299 3.33 -2.04 -9.91
CA ASN A 299 3.61 -3.17 -10.77
C ASN A 299 3.18 -2.78 -12.19
N ALA A 300 4.14 -2.60 -13.10
CA ALA A 300 3.81 -2.29 -14.49
C ALA A 300 3.15 -3.49 -15.21
N ASP A 301 2.14 -3.21 -16.04
CA ASP A 301 1.41 -4.26 -16.75
C ASP A 301 2.21 -4.79 -17.95
N VAL A 302 2.08 -6.10 -18.22
CA VAL A 302 2.73 -6.73 -19.39
C VAL A 302 1.69 -7.42 -20.28
N PRO A 303 1.70 -7.17 -21.61
CA PRO A 303 0.87 -7.90 -22.55
C PRO A 303 1.20 -9.41 -22.56
N SER A 304 0.17 -10.27 -22.50
CA SER A 304 0.29 -11.71 -22.22
C SER A 304 0.81 -12.60 -23.37
N THR A 305 1.60 -12.07 -24.31
CA THR A 305 1.91 -12.77 -25.58
C THR A 305 3.05 -13.81 -25.49
N LYS A 306 3.77 -13.87 -24.37
CA LYS A 306 4.92 -14.77 -24.17
C LYS A 306 4.90 -15.36 -22.76
N ALA A 307 5.64 -16.46 -22.58
CA ALA A 307 5.96 -16.95 -21.25
C ALA A 307 6.69 -15.84 -20.46
N LEU A 308 6.27 -15.64 -19.21
CA LEU A 308 6.79 -14.59 -18.34
C LEU A 308 7.52 -15.22 -17.16
N ALA A 309 8.73 -14.75 -16.89
CA ALA A 309 9.45 -15.07 -15.67
C ALA A 309 9.09 -14.03 -14.61
N LEU A 310 8.34 -14.44 -13.58
CA LEU A 310 7.96 -13.59 -12.46
C LEU A 310 8.66 -14.06 -11.19
N GLY A 311 9.07 -13.15 -10.34
CA GLY A 311 9.53 -13.42 -8.99
C GLY A 311 8.40 -13.98 -8.12
N LEU A 312 8.78 -14.88 -7.23
CA LEU A 312 7.93 -15.43 -6.17
C LEU A 312 8.78 -15.56 -4.91
N ALA A 313 8.32 -14.98 -3.80
CA ALA A 313 9.11 -14.91 -2.59
C ALA A 313 8.34 -15.38 -1.36
N ASN A 314 9.07 -16.01 -0.45
CA ASN A 314 8.68 -16.21 0.94
C ASN A 314 9.60 -15.37 1.80
N LEU A 315 9.05 -14.34 2.44
CA LEU A 315 9.82 -13.42 3.24
C LEU A 315 10.18 -14.01 4.61
N ASN A 316 9.41 -14.98 5.12
CA ASN A 316 9.67 -15.61 6.41
C ASN A 316 10.93 -16.48 6.41
N ALA A 317 11.52 -16.71 7.58
CA ALA A 317 12.69 -17.58 7.72
C ALA A 317 12.35 -19.08 7.67
N THR A 318 11.06 -19.41 7.82
CA THR A 318 10.49 -20.76 7.83
C THR A 318 9.86 -21.10 6.50
N SER A 319 9.67 -22.39 6.23
CA SER A 319 8.85 -22.81 5.09
C SER A 319 7.39 -22.42 5.33
N GLU A 320 6.75 -21.85 4.32
CA GLU A 320 5.38 -21.35 4.40
C GLU A 320 4.53 -21.87 3.25
N ALA A 321 3.23 -22.02 3.49
CA ALA A 321 2.25 -22.37 2.46
C ALA A 321 1.69 -21.10 1.81
N PHE A 322 1.52 -21.15 0.49
CA PHE A 322 0.98 -20.05 -0.28
C PHE A 322 -0.06 -20.54 -1.27
N ARG A 323 -1.08 -19.72 -1.50
CA ARG A 323 -2.03 -19.91 -2.60
C ARG A 323 -1.75 -18.89 -3.69
N ILE A 324 -1.60 -19.39 -4.92
CA ILE A 324 -1.55 -18.55 -6.11
C ILE A 324 -2.89 -18.74 -6.84
N GLU A 325 -3.59 -17.65 -7.05
CA GLU A 325 -4.86 -17.62 -7.78
C GLU A 325 -4.64 -16.94 -9.13
N ALA A 326 -5.17 -17.51 -10.21
CA ALA A 326 -5.34 -16.82 -11.48
C ALA A 326 -6.82 -16.46 -11.60
N VAL A 327 -7.14 -15.19 -11.35
CA VAL A 327 -8.49 -14.63 -11.47
C VAL A 327 -8.69 -14.20 -12.91
N CYS A 328 -9.40 -15.02 -13.67
CA CYS A 328 -9.74 -14.75 -15.05
C CYS A 328 -10.93 -13.80 -15.14
N ASN A 329 -10.82 -12.77 -15.98
CA ASN A 329 -11.96 -11.94 -16.39
C ASN A 329 -12.04 -11.89 -17.92
N ASN A 330 -13.21 -12.22 -18.48
CA ASN A 330 -13.46 -12.30 -19.93
C ASN A 330 -12.48 -13.20 -20.70
N VAL A 331 -11.90 -14.21 -20.07
CA VAL A 331 -10.91 -15.09 -20.69
C VAL A 331 -11.61 -16.13 -21.58
N PRO A 332 -11.12 -16.46 -22.80
CA PRO A 332 -11.74 -17.49 -23.62
C PRO A 332 -11.77 -18.85 -22.91
N VAL A 333 -12.92 -19.54 -22.96
CA VAL A 333 -13.05 -20.91 -22.42
C VAL A 333 -12.03 -21.82 -23.09
N GLY A 334 -11.37 -22.65 -22.28
CA GLY A 334 -10.30 -23.53 -22.72
C GLY A 334 -8.91 -22.91 -22.65
N THR A 335 -8.78 -21.62 -22.29
CA THR A 335 -7.49 -21.01 -21.95
C THR A 335 -6.84 -21.77 -20.81
N THR A 336 -5.55 -22.03 -20.93
CA THR A 336 -4.74 -22.67 -19.90
C THR A 336 -3.75 -21.68 -19.28
N VAL A 337 -3.61 -21.79 -17.96
CA VAL A 337 -2.58 -21.12 -17.17
C VAL A 337 -1.68 -22.20 -16.58
N ARG A 338 -0.37 -22.07 -16.76
CA ARG A 338 0.62 -22.96 -16.15
C ARG A 338 1.70 -22.14 -15.47
N LEU A 339 2.00 -22.50 -14.22
CA LEU A 339 3.03 -21.89 -13.39
C LEU A 339 4.08 -22.96 -13.06
N VAL A 340 5.34 -22.69 -13.40
CA VAL A 340 6.46 -23.61 -13.16
C VAL A 340 7.63 -22.88 -12.52
N SER A 341 8.01 -23.27 -11.31
CA SER A 341 9.32 -22.93 -10.74
C SER A 341 10.26 -24.12 -10.86
N THR A 342 11.46 -23.87 -11.36
CA THR A 342 12.54 -24.88 -11.45
C THR A 342 13.56 -24.76 -10.32
N ASP A 343 13.23 -24.02 -9.26
CA ASP A 343 14.15 -23.76 -8.16
C ASP A 343 14.42 -25.03 -7.35
N ALA A 344 15.69 -25.33 -7.07
CA ALA A 344 16.10 -26.61 -6.50
C ALA A 344 15.45 -26.93 -5.13
N GLN A 345 15.12 -25.90 -4.33
CA GLN A 345 14.58 -26.05 -2.97
C GLN A 345 13.09 -25.69 -2.86
N GLY A 346 12.44 -25.27 -3.94
CA GLY A 346 11.05 -24.78 -3.92
C GLY A 346 10.32 -24.96 -5.25
N GLY A 347 10.84 -25.80 -6.14
CA GLY A 347 10.29 -26.01 -7.48
C GLY A 347 8.92 -26.67 -7.43
N PHE A 348 8.05 -26.27 -8.34
CA PHE A 348 6.70 -26.79 -8.49
C PHE A 348 6.24 -26.67 -9.93
N ASP A 349 5.20 -27.43 -10.29
CA ASP A 349 4.50 -27.32 -11.56
C ASP A 349 3.00 -27.43 -11.30
N SER A 350 2.25 -26.41 -11.68
CA SER A 350 0.80 -26.39 -11.52
C SER A 350 0.08 -27.40 -12.42
N GLY A 351 0.77 -27.93 -13.45
CA GLY A 351 0.12 -28.49 -14.63
C GLY A 351 -0.65 -27.42 -15.39
N ALA A 352 -1.46 -27.82 -16.37
CA ALA A 352 -2.31 -26.89 -17.10
C ALA A 352 -3.64 -26.66 -16.35
N LEU A 353 -3.76 -25.54 -15.65
CA LEU A 353 -5.02 -25.09 -15.07
C LEU A 353 -5.89 -24.54 -16.20
N ARG A 354 -7.11 -25.05 -16.40
CA ARG A 354 -7.95 -24.71 -17.55
C ARG A 354 -9.17 -23.91 -17.12
N ALA A 355 -9.36 -22.74 -17.73
CA ALA A 355 -10.59 -21.96 -17.59
C ALA A 355 -11.75 -22.69 -18.28
N THR A 356 -12.80 -22.99 -17.51
CA THR A 356 -14.06 -23.58 -17.97
C THR A 356 -15.16 -22.53 -18.15
N ARG A 357 -14.97 -21.34 -17.58
CA ARG A 357 -15.82 -20.17 -17.76
C ARG A 357 -14.99 -18.91 -18.04
N PRO A 358 -15.58 -17.86 -18.63
CA PRO A 358 -14.85 -16.61 -18.88
C PRO A 358 -14.34 -15.93 -17.62
N ASP A 359 -15.16 -15.96 -16.58
CA ASP A 359 -14.84 -15.42 -15.26
C ASP A 359 -14.73 -16.61 -14.29
N GLU A 360 -13.51 -16.90 -13.86
CA GLU A 360 -13.19 -18.05 -13.02
C GLU A 360 -11.92 -17.79 -12.21
N VAL A 361 -11.83 -18.39 -11.04
CA VAL A 361 -10.61 -18.40 -10.23
C VAL A 361 -9.99 -19.78 -10.30
N LEU A 362 -8.81 -19.87 -10.90
CA LEU A 362 -7.97 -21.07 -10.90
C LEU A 362 -6.99 -20.94 -9.74
N SER A 363 -6.74 -22.00 -8.97
CA SER A 363 -5.90 -21.91 -7.76
C SER A 363 -4.91 -23.06 -7.67
N LEU A 364 -3.71 -22.76 -7.16
CA LEU A 364 -2.69 -23.71 -6.76
C LEU A 364 -2.18 -23.35 -5.37
N THR A 365 -1.99 -24.36 -4.51
CA THR A 365 -1.26 -24.20 -3.26
C THR A 365 0.15 -24.76 -3.40
N VAL A 366 1.16 -24.01 -2.95
CA VAL A 366 2.58 -24.38 -2.95
C VAL A 366 3.17 -24.16 -1.56
N THR A 367 4.25 -24.90 -1.24
CA THR A 367 5.07 -24.61 -0.06
C THR A 367 6.42 -24.10 -0.54
N LEU A 368 6.82 -22.92 -0.07
CA LEU A 368 8.11 -22.33 -0.43
C LEU A 368 9.07 -22.43 0.76
N PRO A 369 10.39 -22.59 0.51
CA PRO A 369 11.40 -22.59 1.58
C PRO A 369 11.47 -21.22 2.26
N GLY A 370 12.05 -21.17 3.46
CA GLY A 370 12.33 -19.91 4.14
C GLY A 370 13.28 -19.03 3.33
N LYS A 371 13.04 -17.72 3.31
CA LYS A 371 13.80 -16.71 2.56
C LYS A 371 13.89 -17.03 1.07
N HIS A 372 12.90 -17.74 0.53
CA HIS A 372 12.83 -17.99 -0.90
C HIS A 372 12.69 -16.67 -1.65
N ASP A 373 13.49 -16.50 -2.69
CA ASP A 373 13.37 -15.42 -3.68
C ASP A 373 13.64 -16.04 -5.06
N GLY A 374 12.66 -16.79 -5.54
CA GLY A 374 12.76 -17.59 -6.76
C GLY A 374 12.04 -17.02 -7.96
N THR A 375 12.01 -17.78 -9.04
CA THR A 375 11.35 -17.40 -10.30
C THR A 375 10.32 -18.45 -10.69
N VAL A 376 9.13 -17.98 -11.06
CA VAL A 376 8.06 -18.78 -11.64
C VAL A 376 7.86 -18.37 -13.10
N ASN A 377 7.94 -19.36 -13.98
CA ASN A 377 7.58 -19.22 -15.38
C ASN A 377 6.07 -19.37 -15.51
N VAL A 378 5.41 -18.31 -15.95
CA VAL A 378 3.98 -18.27 -16.23
C VAL A 378 3.75 -18.40 -17.72
N THR A 379 2.96 -19.39 -18.11
CA THR A 379 2.52 -19.60 -19.49
C THR A 379 1.00 -19.49 -19.55
N VAL A 380 0.51 -18.62 -20.43
CA VAL A 380 -0.91 -18.47 -20.75
C VAL A 380 -1.12 -18.81 -22.22
N LEU A 381 -2.01 -19.76 -22.51
CA LEU A 381 -2.35 -20.17 -23.87
C LEU A 381 -3.86 -20.21 -24.02
N THR A 382 -4.43 -19.44 -24.95
CA THR A 382 -5.83 -19.60 -25.33
C THR A 382 -6.06 -20.96 -25.99
N ALA A 383 -7.32 -21.37 -26.16
CA ALA A 383 -7.67 -22.64 -26.80
C ALA A 383 -7.09 -22.79 -28.23
N ASP A 384 -6.88 -21.67 -28.94
CA ASP A 384 -6.26 -21.61 -30.26
C ASP A 384 -4.73 -21.34 -30.23
N GLY A 385 -4.12 -21.37 -29.04
CA GLY A 385 -2.69 -21.17 -28.83
C GLY A 385 -2.20 -19.74 -29.05
N LYS A 386 -3.11 -18.76 -29.07
CA LYS A 386 -2.80 -17.34 -29.24
C LYS A 386 -2.72 -16.62 -27.88
N ALA A 387 -2.38 -15.34 -27.95
CA ALA A 387 -2.44 -14.44 -26.80
C ALA A 387 -3.88 -14.17 -26.35
N LEU A 388 -4.04 -13.66 -25.13
CA LEU A 388 -5.34 -13.23 -24.64
C LEU A 388 -5.90 -12.12 -25.57
N PRO A 389 -7.19 -12.19 -25.94
CA PRO A 389 -7.82 -11.16 -26.75
C PRO A 389 -7.94 -9.85 -25.96
N LYS A 390 -8.03 -8.73 -26.68
CA LYS A 390 -8.27 -7.41 -26.08
C LYS A 390 -9.46 -7.43 -25.11
N GLY A 391 -9.23 -6.93 -23.90
CA GLY A 391 -10.24 -6.87 -22.83
C GLY A 391 -10.34 -8.13 -21.97
N ALA A 392 -9.62 -9.21 -22.31
CA ALA A 392 -9.39 -10.32 -21.40
C ALA A 392 -8.20 -10.02 -20.50
N GLU A 393 -8.30 -10.45 -19.25
CA GLU A 393 -7.24 -10.29 -18.26
C GLU A 393 -7.16 -11.49 -17.31
N ILE A 394 -5.96 -11.72 -16.78
CA ILE A 394 -5.70 -12.68 -15.71
C ILE A 394 -4.94 -11.96 -14.62
N ASP A 395 -5.58 -11.80 -13.47
CA ASP A 395 -5.01 -11.25 -12.24
C ASP A 395 -4.43 -12.39 -11.40
N LEU A 396 -3.10 -12.53 -11.41
CA LEU A 396 -2.37 -13.54 -10.64
C LEU A 396 -2.20 -13.05 -9.19
N ARG A 397 -3.01 -13.52 -8.26
CA ARG A 397 -2.97 -13.12 -6.85
C ARG A 397 -2.13 -14.09 -6.03
N TYR A 398 -1.37 -13.56 -5.08
CA TYR A 398 -0.52 -14.32 -4.19
C TYR A 398 -0.97 -14.15 -2.75
N HIS A 399 -1.26 -15.25 -2.06
CA HIS A 399 -1.70 -15.26 -0.68
C HIS A 399 -0.78 -16.13 0.17
N TRP A 400 -0.37 -15.62 1.33
CA TRP A 400 0.26 -16.43 2.36
C TRP A 400 -0.82 -17.10 3.22
N LEU A 401 -0.77 -18.43 3.31
CA LEU A 401 -1.71 -19.24 4.07
C LEU A 401 -1.14 -19.48 5.46
N VAL A 402 -1.86 -19.04 6.48
CA VAL A 402 -1.45 -19.05 7.88
C VAL A 402 -2.34 -20.00 8.65
N GLU A 403 -1.76 -21.10 9.10
CA GLU A 403 -2.45 -22.11 9.90
C GLU A 403 -2.79 -21.57 11.30
N PRO A 404 -3.86 -22.05 11.96
CA PRO A 404 -4.26 -21.60 13.30
C PRO A 404 -3.19 -21.76 14.40
N ASP A 405 -2.26 -22.69 14.23
CA ASP A 405 -1.15 -22.95 15.15
C ASP A 405 0.12 -22.15 14.82
N HIS A 406 0.13 -21.39 13.72
CA HIS A 406 1.25 -20.54 13.35
C HIS A 406 1.42 -19.37 14.35
N PRO A 407 2.65 -19.02 14.77
CA PRO A 407 2.89 -17.96 15.77
C PRO A 407 2.28 -16.60 15.42
N GLU A 408 2.13 -16.29 14.13
CA GLU A 408 1.58 -15.02 13.64
C GLU A 408 0.07 -15.06 13.39
N PHE A 409 -0.61 -16.20 13.59
CA PHE A 409 -2.02 -16.38 13.23
C PHE A 409 -2.95 -15.36 13.89
N VAL A 410 -2.76 -15.06 15.18
CA VAL A 410 -3.60 -14.10 15.91
C VAL A 410 -3.52 -12.69 15.30
N GLU A 411 -2.33 -12.27 14.89
CA GLU A 411 -2.10 -10.96 14.29
C GLU A 411 -2.64 -10.91 12.86
N VAL A 412 -2.48 -12.00 12.10
CA VAL A 412 -3.06 -12.15 10.76
C VAL A 412 -4.59 -12.14 10.81
N ALA A 413 -5.21 -12.92 11.69
CA ALA A 413 -6.66 -12.93 11.86
C ALA A 413 -7.21 -11.56 12.26
N ARG A 414 -6.53 -10.85 13.16
CA ARG A 414 -6.88 -9.46 13.51
C ARG A 414 -6.78 -8.53 12.30
N HIS A 415 -5.70 -8.63 11.54
CA HIS A 415 -5.51 -7.84 10.32
C HIS A 415 -6.63 -8.07 9.31
N LEU A 416 -6.95 -9.34 9.03
CA LEU A 416 -8.00 -9.74 8.10
C LEU A 416 -9.38 -9.19 8.53
N LEU A 417 -9.72 -9.26 9.82
CA LEU A 417 -10.94 -8.66 10.36
C LEU A 417 -11.00 -7.14 10.14
N LEU A 418 -9.87 -6.43 10.29
CA LEU A 418 -9.80 -4.97 10.11
C LEU A 418 -9.87 -4.55 8.64
N THR A 419 -9.24 -5.30 7.74
CA THR A 419 -9.28 -5.05 6.29
C THR A 419 -10.49 -5.69 5.61
N ARG A 420 -11.38 -6.32 6.39
CA ARG A 420 -12.57 -7.04 5.91
C ARG A 420 -12.24 -8.16 4.91
N SER A 421 -11.02 -8.67 4.99
CA SER A 421 -10.63 -9.90 4.31
C SER A 421 -11.09 -11.08 5.17
N GLY A 422 -11.72 -12.09 4.57
CA GLY A 422 -12.23 -13.23 5.32
C GLY A 422 -11.13 -14.19 5.79
N LEU A 423 -11.40 -14.92 6.87
CA LEU A 423 -10.73 -16.20 7.09
C LEU A 423 -11.27 -17.23 6.09
N GLU A 424 -10.45 -18.21 5.76
CA GLU A 424 -10.86 -19.35 4.95
C GLU A 424 -11.90 -20.21 5.69
N ALA A 425 -12.66 -21.01 4.95
CA ALA A 425 -13.70 -21.87 5.54
C ALA A 425 -13.14 -22.92 6.51
N ASP A 426 -11.87 -23.28 6.35
CA ASP A 426 -11.12 -24.19 7.24
C ASP A 426 -10.42 -23.48 8.41
N GLY A 427 -10.63 -22.16 8.54
CA GLY A 427 -10.10 -21.35 9.64
C GLY A 427 -8.71 -20.76 9.38
N ARG A 428 -8.08 -21.03 8.24
CA ARG A 428 -6.77 -20.44 7.90
C ARG A 428 -6.89 -18.96 7.57
N GLY A 429 -5.84 -18.21 7.88
CA GLY A 429 -5.67 -16.85 7.38
C GLY A 429 -5.12 -16.88 5.96
N ALA A 430 -5.73 -16.15 5.02
CA ALA A 430 -5.19 -15.98 3.66
C ALA A 430 -4.78 -14.52 3.45
N LEU A 431 -3.54 -14.21 3.80
CA LEU A 431 -3.03 -12.84 3.74
C LEU A 431 -2.59 -12.49 2.32
N TYR A 432 -3.17 -11.45 1.72
CA TYR A 432 -2.84 -11.00 0.37
C TYR A 432 -1.44 -10.35 0.32
N MET A 433 -0.56 -10.93 -0.48
CA MET A 433 0.86 -10.56 -0.62
C MET A 433 1.15 -9.71 -1.87
N GLY A 434 0.16 -9.54 -2.74
CA GLY A 434 0.27 -8.84 -4.03
C GLY A 434 -0.35 -9.62 -5.17
N ASN A 435 -0.20 -9.07 -6.37
CA ASN A 435 -0.55 -9.74 -7.62
C ASN A 435 0.33 -9.28 -8.80
N PHE A 436 0.08 -9.93 -9.93
CA PHE A 436 0.54 -9.55 -11.26
C PHE A 436 -0.63 -9.55 -12.25
N LEU A 437 -0.82 -8.46 -13.00
CA LEU A 437 -1.88 -8.39 -14.02
C LEU A 437 -1.34 -8.74 -15.42
N LEU A 438 -1.97 -9.74 -16.04
CA LEU A 438 -1.75 -10.10 -17.43
C LEU A 438 -2.91 -9.59 -18.26
N THR A 439 -2.63 -8.75 -19.25
CA THR A 439 -3.66 -8.18 -20.12
C THR A 439 -3.53 -8.68 -21.55
N GLY A 440 -4.67 -8.85 -22.22
CA GLY A 440 -4.74 -9.17 -23.64
C GLY A 440 -4.26 -8.03 -24.54
N GLY A 441 -3.55 -8.40 -25.60
CA GLY A 441 -3.06 -7.46 -26.61
C GLY A 441 -4.16 -7.02 -27.58
N ALA A 442 -3.95 -5.85 -28.20
CA ALA A 442 -4.83 -5.28 -29.23
C ALA A 442 -4.74 -6.01 -30.57
#